data_AF-R7IQN1-F1
#
_entry.id   AF-R7IQN1-F1
#
_cell.length_a   1.000
_cell.length_b   1.000
_cell.length_c   1.000
_cell.angle_alpha   90.00
_cell.angle_beta   90.00
_cell.angle_gamma   90.00
#
_symmetry.space_group_name_H-M   'P 1'
#
loop_
_entity.id
_entity.type
_entity.pdbx_description
1 polymer ?
#
loop_
_entity_poly.entity_id
_entity_poly.type
_entity_poly.pdbx_seq_one_letter_code
_entity_poly.pdbx_strand_id
1 'polypeptide(L)'
;MAKNTFRRSSWRQRGMVIDFINIILSVLILIAGLFLVINLRKYLFMFPVIFLLAAIMNGCLGIKRYKMDEYMACIISFLAAAILIGFSIFSLIVIL
;
A
#
# COMPACT_ATOMS: atom_id res chain seq x y z
N MET A 1 9.15 -31.43 15.13
CA MET A 1 9.07 -30.84 13.77
C MET A 1 7.66 -30.50 13.27
N ALA A 2 6.56 -30.99 13.86
CA ALA A 2 5.18 -30.73 13.39
C ALA A 2 4.55 -29.37 13.79
N LYS A 3 5.16 -28.59 14.68
CA LYS A 3 4.62 -27.28 15.11
C LYS A 3 4.84 -26.16 14.08
N ASN A 4 5.83 -26.28 13.19
CA ASN A 4 6.18 -25.23 12.23
C ASN A 4 5.28 -25.25 10.97
N THR A 5 4.71 -26.40 10.61
CA THR A 5 3.79 -26.54 9.47
C THR A 5 2.40 -25.97 9.78
N PHE A 6 1.91 -26.09 11.01
CA PHE A 6 0.61 -25.54 11.41
C PHE A 6 0.60 -24.00 11.43
N ARG A 7 1.70 -23.36 11.86
CA ARG A 7 1.86 -21.89 11.77
C ARG A 7 1.80 -21.43 10.31
N ARG A 8 2.49 -22.09 9.37
CA ARG A 8 2.47 -21.71 7.94
C ARG A 8 1.05 -21.69 7.35
N SER A 9 0.17 -22.62 7.76
CA SER A 9 -1.23 -22.68 7.33
C SER A 9 -2.05 -21.46 7.75
N SER A 10 -2.00 -21.07 9.03
CA SER A 10 -2.78 -19.92 9.54
C SER A 10 -2.29 -18.58 9.00
N TRP A 11 -0.99 -18.45 8.69
CA TRP A 11 -0.42 -17.24 8.11
C TRP A 11 -0.75 -17.08 6.63
N ARG A 12 -0.97 -18.17 5.89
CA ARG A 12 -1.49 -18.11 4.51
C ARG A 12 -2.88 -17.47 4.47
N GLN A 13 -3.70 -17.75 5.48
CA GLN A 13 -5.03 -17.15 5.64
C GLN A 13 -4.97 -15.64 5.97
N ARG A 14 -4.08 -15.22 6.90
CA ARG A 14 -3.85 -13.78 7.18
C ARG A 14 -3.18 -13.05 6.01
N GLY A 15 -2.32 -13.73 5.26
CA GLY A 15 -1.71 -13.22 4.03
C GLY A 15 -2.75 -12.93 2.95
N MET A 16 -3.77 -13.79 2.80
CA MET A 16 -4.89 -13.55 1.88
C MET A 16 -5.73 -12.33 2.27
N VAL A 17 -5.91 -12.06 3.56
CA VAL A 17 -6.64 -10.85 4.01
C VAL A 17 -5.88 -9.58 3.64
N ILE A 18 -4.55 -9.57 3.82
CA ILE A 18 -3.71 -8.44 3.40
C ILE A 18 -3.79 -8.23 1.88
N ASP A 19 -3.76 -9.31 1.10
CA ASP A 19 -3.92 -9.22 -0.35
C ASP A 19 -5.29 -8.67 -0.74
N PHE A 20 -6.35 -9.09 -0.06
CA PHE A 20 -7.71 -8.60 -0.31
C PHE A 20 -7.85 -7.11 0.00
N ILE A 21 -7.30 -6.64 1.13
CA ILE A 21 -7.26 -5.22 1.48
C ILE A 21 -6.47 -4.43 0.42
N ASN A 22 -5.34 -4.95 -0.04
CA ASN A 22 -4.53 -4.31 -1.07
C ASN A 22 -5.23 -4.24 -2.43
N ILE A 23 -6.05 -5.25 -2.79
CA ILE A 23 -6.89 -5.20 -3.99
C ILE A 23 -7.92 -4.06 -3.87
N ILE A 24 -8.60 -3.94 -2.74
CA ILE A 24 -9.57 -2.87 -2.50
C ILE A 24 -8.89 -1.50 -2.57
N LEU A 25 -7.72 -1.35 -1.93
CA LEU A 25 -6.91 -0.13 -1.99
C LEU A 25 -6.51 0.20 -3.43
N SER A 26 -6.12 -0.80 -4.22
CA SER A 26 -5.76 -0.62 -5.63
C SER A 26 -6.95 -0.12 -6.47
N VAL A 27 -8.16 -0.64 -6.22
CA VAL A 27 -9.37 -0.18 -6.90
C VAL A 27 -9.71 1.27 -6.52
N LEU A 28 -9.58 1.64 -5.25
CA LEU A 28 -9.79 3.02 -4.79
C LEU A 28 -8.79 3.98 -5.44
N ILE A 29 -7.52 3.59 -5.56
CA ILE A 29 -6.49 4.37 -6.25
C ILE A 29 -6.83 4.54 -7.72
N LEU A 30 -7.30 3.49 -8.41
CA LEU A 30 -7.74 3.58 -9.80
C LEU A 30 -8.91 4.55 -9.99
N ILE A 31 -9.92 4.47 -9.12
CA ILE A 31 -11.08 5.37 -9.17
C ILE A 31 -10.65 6.82 -8.94
N ALA A 32 -9.80 7.08 -7.95
CA ALA A 32 -9.26 8.41 -7.69
C ALA A 32 -8.42 8.93 -8.88
N GLY A 33 -7.66 8.06 -9.54
CA GLY A 33 -6.93 8.37 -10.78
C GLY A 33 -7.85 8.74 -11.93
N LEU A 34 -8.98 8.03 -12.11
CA LEU A 34 -9.97 8.37 -13.14
C LEU A 34 -10.58 9.76 -12.92
N PHE A 35 -10.92 10.11 -11.67
CA PHE A 35 -11.42 11.45 -11.35
C PHE A 35 -10.42 12.56 -11.64
N LEU A 36 -9.13 12.31 -11.40
CA LEU A 36 -8.05 13.24 -11.75
C LEU A 36 -7.95 13.48 -13.26
N VAL A 37 -8.14 12.44 -14.08
CA VAL A 37 -8.14 12.55 -15.54
C VAL A 37 -9.31 13.39 -16.04
N ILE A 38 -10.49 13.27 -15.41
CA ILE A 38 -11.68 14.02 -15.82
C ILE A 38 -11.55 15.52 -15.50
N ASN A 39 -11.10 15.87 -14.28
CA ASN A 39 -11.04 17.26 -13.85
C ASN A 39 -9.89 17.51 -12.87
N LEU A 40 -8.67 17.58 -13.42
CA LEU A 40 -7.45 17.74 -12.63
C LEU A 40 -7.54 18.92 -11.65
N ARG A 41 -7.92 20.11 -12.14
CA ARG A 41 -7.97 21.34 -11.32
C ARG A 41 -8.91 21.24 -10.11
N LYS A 42 -10.02 20.52 -10.24
CA LYS A 42 -11.01 20.35 -9.16
C LYS A 42 -10.59 19.26 -8.17
N TYR A 43 -9.90 18.23 -8.66
CA TYR A 43 -9.57 17.03 -7.89
C TYR A 43 -8.09 16.91 -7.53
N LEU A 44 -7.30 17.98 -7.61
CA LEU A 44 -5.89 18.02 -7.20
C LEU A 44 -5.68 17.39 -5.81
N PHE A 45 -6.61 17.60 -4.87
CA PHE A 45 -6.60 17.01 -3.53
C PHE A 45 -6.63 15.46 -3.50
N MET A 46 -6.98 14.79 -4.60
CA MET A 46 -6.91 13.33 -4.70
C MET A 46 -5.48 12.81 -4.85
N PHE A 47 -4.53 13.60 -5.35
CA PHE A 47 -3.12 13.18 -5.45
C PHE A 47 -2.51 12.75 -4.11
N PRO A 48 -2.55 13.58 -3.04
CA PRO A 48 -1.99 13.16 -1.76
C PRO A 48 -2.74 11.95 -1.18
N VAL A 49 -4.06 11.87 -1.38
CA VAL A 49 -4.86 10.72 -0.96
C VAL A 49 -4.41 9.44 -1.67
N ILE A 50 -4.15 9.49 -2.98
CA ILE A 50 -3.64 8.35 -3.76
C ILE A 50 -2.26 7.92 -3.25
N PHE A 51 -1.34 8.86 -3.05
CA PHE A 51 0.00 8.54 -2.54
C PHE A 51 -0.04 7.95 -1.13
N LEU A 52 -0.93 8.45 -0.28
CA LEU A 52 -1.13 7.94 1.08
C LEU A 52 -1.73 6.52 1.07
N LEU A 53 -2.73 6.25 0.23
CA LEU A 53 -3.30 4.91 0.04
C LEU A 53 -2.26 3.93 -0.51
N ALA A 54 -1.44 4.37 -1.46
CA ALA A 54 -0.36 3.58 -2.01
C ALA A 54 0.73 3.29 -0.96
N ALA A 55 1.04 4.24 -0.08
CA ALA A 55 1.97 4.03 1.03
C ALA A 55 1.45 2.98 2.02
N ILE A 56 0.17 3.06 2.39
CA ILE A 56 -0.47 2.06 3.27
C ILE A 56 -0.40 0.67 2.63
N MET A 57 -0.72 0.57 1.33
CA MET A 57 -0.66 -0.69 0.59
C MET A 57 0.75 -1.30 0.62
N ASN A 58 1.78 -0.48 0.39
CA ASN A 58 3.18 -0.90 0.42
C ASN A 58 3.64 -1.29 1.84
N GLY A 59 3.16 -0.60 2.88
CA GLY A 59 3.41 -0.96 4.28
C GLY A 59 2.78 -2.31 4.66
N CYS A 60 1.53 -2.55 4.26
CA CYS A 60 0.85 -3.83 4.46
C CYS A 60 1.57 -4.98 3.76
N LEU A 61 2.04 -4.76 2.52
CA LEU A 61 2.88 -5.71 1.77
C LEU A 61 4.23 -5.97 2.47
N GLY A 62 4.87 -4.92 3.00
CA GLY A 62 6.12 -5.03 3.76
C GLY A 62 5.97 -5.92 4.99
N ILE A 63 4.91 -5.74 5.78
CA ILE A 63 4.61 -6.57 6.96
C ILE A 63 4.37 -8.03 6.58
N LYS A 64 3.69 -8.28 5.46
CA LYS A 64 3.47 -9.64 4.94
C LYS A 64 4.81 -10.31 4.54
N ARG A 65 5.66 -9.58 3.82
CA ARG A 65 6.98 -10.06 3.35
C ARG A 65 7.96 -10.29 4.50
N TYR A 66 7.94 -9.43 5.53
CA TYR A 66 8.72 -9.62 6.76
C TYR A 66 8.41 -10.96 7.44
N LYS A 67 7.14 -11.37 7.46
CA LYS A 67 6.72 -12.65 8.07
C LYS A 67 6.91 -13.87 7.16
N MET A 68 7.23 -13.66 5.90
CA MET A 68 7.59 -14.69 4.92
C MET A 68 9.12 -14.90 4.85
N ASP A 69 9.88 -14.25 5.75
CA ASP A 69 11.36 -14.22 5.78
C ASP A 69 11.99 -13.62 4.49
N GLU A 70 11.21 -12.87 3.71
CA GLU A 70 11.65 -12.15 2.51
C GLU A 70 12.13 -10.72 2.88
N TYR A 71 13.25 -10.64 3.61
CA TYR A 71 13.75 -9.38 4.17
C TYR A 71 14.07 -8.32 3.11
N MET A 72 14.66 -8.71 1.98
CA MET A 72 14.96 -7.78 0.88
C MET A 72 13.69 -7.13 0.31
N ALA A 73 12.67 -7.94 0.04
CA ALA A 73 11.41 -7.46 -0.49
C ALA A 73 10.66 -6.61 0.56
N CYS A 74 10.78 -6.95 1.85
CA CYS A 74 10.26 -6.14 2.96
C CYS A 74 10.87 -4.73 2.95
N ILE A 75 12.20 -4.62 2.92
CA ILE A 75 12.92 -3.33 2.93
C ILE A 75 12.49 -2.47 1.74
N ILE A 76 12.42 -3.05 0.55
CA ILE A 76 11.98 -2.32 -0.67
C ILE A 76 10.55 -1.80 -0.50
N SER A 77 9.64 -2.61 0.06
CA SER A 77 8.24 -2.21 0.27
C SER A 77 8.11 -1.07 1.27
N PHE A 78 8.88 -1.13 2.37
CA PHE A 78 8.91 -0.05 3.36
C PHE A 78 9.56 1.22 2.82
N LEU A 79 10.64 1.10 2.04
CA LEU A 79 11.27 2.24 1.39
C LEU A 79 10.31 2.92 0.41
N ALA A 80 9.60 2.13 -0.41
CA ALA A 80 8.56 2.63 -1.31
C ALA A 80 7.46 3.35 -0.53
N ALA A 81 6.99 2.79 0.59
CA ALA A 81 6.00 3.44 1.46
C ALA A 81 6.51 4.79 2.01
N ALA A 82 7.76 4.85 2.46
CA ALA A 82 8.35 6.09 2.98
C ALA A 82 8.44 7.19 1.89
N ILE A 83 8.87 6.82 0.68
CA ILE A 83 8.91 7.74 -0.46
C ILE A 83 7.50 8.24 -0.82
N LEU A 84 6.51 7.35 -0.83
CA LEU A 84 5.12 7.70 -1.11
C LEU A 84 4.51 8.64 -0.06
N ILE A 85 4.85 8.47 1.22
CA ILE A 85 4.48 9.43 2.27
C ILE A 85 5.11 10.80 1.99
N GLY A 86 6.39 10.83 1.58
CA GLY A 86 7.06 12.06 1.17
C GLY A 86 6.33 12.76 0.02
N PHE A 87 5.96 12.02 -1.02
CA PHE A 87 5.16 12.55 -2.14
C PHE A 87 3.77 12.99 -1.71
N SER A 88 3.12 12.29 -0.79
CA SER A 88 1.82 12.70 -0.23
C SER A 88 1.92 14.05 0.47
N ILE A 89 2.96 14.26 1.29
CA ILE A 89 3.17 15.53 2.01
C ILE A 89 3.51 16.64 1.02
N PHE A 90 4.43 16.38 0.08
CA PHE A 90 4.79 17.34 -0.96
C PHE A 90 3.56 17.76 -1.78
N SER A 91 2.73 16.78 -2.17
CA SER A 91 1.51 17.06 -2.90
C SER A 91 0.50 17.87 -2.08
N LEU A 92 0.37 17.62 -0.77
CA LEU A 92 -0.47 18.45 0.11
C LEU A 92 0.02 19.90 0.14
N ILE A 93 1.33 20.11 0.27
CA ILE A 93 1.94 21.45 0.32
C ILE A 93 1.69 22.21 -0.98
N VAL A 94 1.77 21.55 -2.14
CA VAL A 94 1.55 22.17 -3.46
C VAL A 94 0.08 22.58 -3.66
N ILE A 95 -0.85 21.92 -2.99
CA ILE A 95 -2.29 22.16 -3.14
C ILE A 95 -2.81 23.24 -2.20
N LEU A 96 -2.15 23.41 -1.05
CA LEU A 96 -2.46 24.40 -0.02
C LEU A 96 -2.05 25.81 -0.46
#